data_AF-A0A0S4LAA8-F1
#
_entry.id   AF-A0A0S4LAA8-F1
#
_cell.length_a   1.000
_cell.length_b   1.000
_cell.length_c   1.000
_cell.angle_alpha   90.00
_cell.angle_beta   90.00
_cell.angle_gamma   90.00
#
_symmetry.space_group_name_H-M   'P 1'
#
loop_
_entity.id
_entity.type
_entity.pdbx_description
1 polymer ?
#
loop_
_entity_poly.entity_id
_entity_poly.type
_entity_poly.pdbx_seq_one_letter_code
_entity_poly.pdbx_strand_id
1 'polypeptide(L)'
;MIRQHAPKAKSFVQPKAHRHRPLSEAARARNRTKSTVRANVEHAFLVIKRIFGWAKVRYRGLAKNTHWLQISYGLANLYVARQRLIAEA
;
A
#
# COMPACT_ATOMS: atom_id res chain seq x y z
N MET A 1 19.22 11.13 13.28
CA MET A 1 17.93 10.78 13.90
C MET A 1 17.58 9.28 13.80
N ILE A 2 17.19 8.66 12.68
CA ILE A 2 16.86 7.20 12.70
C ILE A 2 18.10 6.31 12.85
N ARG A 3 19.21 6.58 12.14
CA ARG A 3 20.45 5.80 12.26
C ARG A 3 21.11 5.84 13.64
N GLN A 4 20.84 6.89 14.42
CA GLN A 4 21.36 7.04 15.79
C GLN A 4 20.64 6.08 16.75
N HIS A 5 19.34 5.87 16.57
CA HIS A 5 18.54 4.99 17.43
C HIS A 5 18.39 3.57 16.87
N ALA A 6 18.55 3.38 15.56
CA ALA A 6 18.41 2.09 14.88
C ALA A 6 19.50 1.92 13.80
N PRO A 7 20.76 1.65 14.19
CA PRO A 7 21.89 1.60 13.25
C PRO A 7 21.78 0.46 12.24
N LYS A 8 21.09 -0.64 12.59
CA LYS A 8 20.87 -1.80 11.72
C LYS A 8 19.66 -1.65 10.78
N ALA A 9 18.89 -0.56 10.90
CA ALA A 9 17.68 -0.38 10.10
C ALA A 9 18.01 -0.01 8.65
N LYS A 10 17.44 -0.75 7.71
CA LYS A 10 17.51 -0.43 6.28
C LYS A 10 16.47 0.65 5.94
N SER A 11 16.90 1.69 5.21
CA SER A 11 15.98 2.72 4.73
C SER A 11 15.32 2.29 3.42
N PHE A 12 14.00 2.14 3.43
CA PHE A 12 13.21 1.89 2.23
C PHE A 12 12.65 3.15 1.59
N VAL A 13 12.96 4.33 2.14
CA VAL A 13 12.54 5.62 1.59
C VAL A 13 13.09 5.78 0.16
N GLN A 14 12.25 6.28 -0.73
CA GLN A 14 12.66 6.61 -2.10
C GLN A 14 13.54 7.87 -2.07
N PRO A 15 14.81 7.81 -2.51
CA PRO A 15 15.64 9.01 -2.66
C PRO A 15 15.06 9.93 -3.73
N LYS A 16 15.14 11.24 -3.49
CA LYS A 16 14.75 12.29 -4.44
C LYS A 16 15.99 12.79 -5.19
N ALA A 17 15.84 13.11 -6.48
CA ALA A 17 16.85 13.87 -7.20
C ALA A 17 16.84 15.34 -6.76
N HIS A 18 17.99 15.98 -6.84
CA HIS A 18 18.14 17.42 -6.64
C HIS A 18 18.90 18.03 -7.82
N ARG A 19 18.80 19.36 -8.00
CA ARG A 19 19.40 20.11 -9.13
C ARG A 19 20.87 19.77 -9.39
N HIS A 20 21.66 19.56 -8.32
CA HIS A 20 23.09 19.23 -8.38
C HIS A 20 23.42 17.80 -7.95
N ARG A 21 22.40 16.95 -7.76
CA ARG A 21 22.56 15.54 -7.38
C ARG A 21 21.48 14.70 -8.05
N PRO A 22 21.64 14.40 -9.36
CA PRO A 22 20.69 13.57 -10.07
C PRO A 22 20.70 12.14 -9.52
N LEU A 23 19.58 11.44 -9.70
CA LEU A 23 19.48 10.02 -9.38
C LEU A 23 20.29 9.21 -10.41
N SER A 24 21.14 8.31 -9.90
CA SER A 24 21.74 7.26 -10.73
C SER A 24 20.66 6.36 -11.33
N GLU A 25 20.95 5.71 -12.45
CA GLU A 25 19.99 4.83 -13.13
C GLU A 25 19.52 3.69 -12.22
N ALA A 26 20.43 3.06 -11.49
CA ALA A 26 20.10 2.03 -10.50
C ALA A 26 19.15 2.55 -9.41
N ALA A 27 19.30 3.82 -8.98
CA ALA A 27 18.38 4.42 -8.02
C ALA A 27 17.01 4.68 -8.64
N ARG A 28 16.94 5.11 -9.90
CA ARG A 28 15.66 5.28 -10.62
C ARG A 28 14.94 3.95 -10.80
N ALA A 29 15.65 2.89 -11.19
CA ALA A 29 15.08 1.55 -11.35
C ALA A 29 14.46 1.05 -10.03
N ARG A 30 15.19 1.16 -8.92
CA ARG A 30 14.66 0.82 -7.58
C ARG A 30 13.43 1.66 -7.20
N ASN A 31 13.45 2.96 -7.50
CA ASN A 31 12.30 3.82 -7.25
C ASN A 31 11.08 3.38 -8.07
N ARG A 32 11.27 3.03 -9.35
CA ARG A 32 10.21 2.55 -10.24
C ARG A 32 9.55 1.29 -9.67
N THR A 33 10.33 0.27 -9.32
CA THR A 33 9.78 -0.97 -8.71
C THR A 33 8.99 -0.68 -7.44
N LYS A 34 9.52 0.16 -6.54
CA LYS A 34 8.82 0.57 -5.32
C LYS A 34 7.51 1.30 -5.62
N SER A 35 7.52 2.20 -6.60
CA SER A 35 6.32 2.94 -6.99
C SER A 35 5.24 2.04 -7.60
N THR A 36 5.62 1.06 -8.41
CA THR A 36 4.67 0.07 -8.95
C THR A 36 3.99 -0.72 -7.84
N VAL A 37 4.76 -1.25 -6.88
CA VAL A 37 4.21 -1.97 -5.72
C VAL A 37 3.30 -1.06 -4.90
N ARG A 38 3.72 0.19 -4.64
CA ARG A 38 2.92 1.16 -3.89
C ARG A 38 1.60 1.47 -4.58
N ALA A 39 1.59 1.68 -5.89
CA ALA A 39 0.37 1.97 -6.63
C ALA A 39 -0.68 0.85 -6.47
N ASN A 40 -0.26 -0.41 -6.56
CA ASN A 40 -1.14 -1.56 -6.35
C ASN A 40 -1.74 -1.58 -4.94
N VAL A 41 -0.92 -1.33 -3.93
CA VAL A 41 -1.33 -1.31 -2.52
C VAL A 41 -2.23 -0.12 -2.22
N GLU A 42 -1.90 1.07 -2.72
CA GLU A 42 -2.71 2.29 -2.58
C GLU A 42 -4.10 2.10 -3.22
N HIS A 43 -4.18 1.40 -4.36
CA HIS A 43 -5.46 1.04 -4.97
C HIS A 43 -6.31 0.12 -4.07
N ALA A 44 -5.72 -0.93 -3.51
CA ALA A 44 -6.44 -1.81 -2.57
C ALA A 44 -6.95 -1.04 -1.34
N PHE A 45 -6.14 -0.14 -0.78
CA PHE A 45 -6.57 0.72 0.32
C PHE A 45 -7.69 1.69 -0.08
N LEU A 46 -7.66 2.22 -1.31
CA LEU A 46 -8.73 3.05 -1.84
C LEU A 46 -10.04 2.28 -1.86
N VAL A 47 -10.04 1.05 -2.37
CA VAL A 47 -11.23 0.17 -2.42
C VAL A 47 -11.77 -0.05 -1.01
N ILE A 48 -10.92 -0.44 -0.06
CA ILE A 48 -11.32 -0.70 1.33
C ILE A 48 -11.93 0.55 1.98
N LYS A 49 -11.26 1.70 1.86
CA LYS A 49 -11.64 2.92 2.57
C LYS A 49 -12.80 3.66 1.92
N ARG A 50 -12.86 3.70 0.58
CA ARG A 50 -13.84 4.49 -0.17
C ARG A 50 -15.01 3.67 -0.67
N ILE A 51 -14.79 2.48 -1.20
CA ILE A 51 -15.87 1.64 -1.75
C ILE A 51 -16.58 0.89 -0.63
N PHE A 52 -15.82 0.19 0.24
CA PHE A 52 -16.41 -0.51 1.40
C PHE A 52 -16.61 0.40 2.62
N GLY A 53 -16.16 1.65 2.55
CA GLY A 53 -16.45 2.68 3.55
C GLY A 53 -15.77 2.44 4.91
N TRP A 54 -14.61 1.79 4.95
CA TRP A 54 -13.82 1.63 6.20
C TRP A 54 -12.91 2.84 6.45
N ALA A 55 -13.51 4.03 6.54
CA ALA A 55 -12.76 5.28 6.82
C ALA A 55 -12.53 5.50 8.33
N LYS A 56 -13.40 4.96 9.18
CA LYS A 56 -13.34 5.02 10.65
C LYS A 56 -13.67 3.64 11.23
N VAL A 57 -13.28 3.42 12.48
CA VAL A 57 -13.68 2.22 13.24
C VAL A 57 -15.20 2.17 13.33
N ARG A 58 -15.79 1.00 13.04
CA ARG A 58 -17.26 0.84 13.01
C ARG A 58 -17.82 0.25 14.30
N TYR A 59 -17.05 -0.64 14.93
CA TYR A 59 -17.49 -1.38 16.10
C TYR A 59 -16.68 -0.98 17.34
N ARG A 60 -17.32 -1.07 18.51
CA ARG A 60 -16.62 -0.98 19.80
C ARG A 60 -15.82 -2.26 20.03
N GLY A 61 -14.52 -2.11 20.27
CA GLY A 61 -13.58 -3.20 20.56
C GLY A 61 -12.72 -3.60 19.35
N LEU A 62 -11.43 -3.84 19.61
CA LEU A 62 -10.44 -4.17 18.59
C LEU A 62 -10.79 -5.45 17.83
N ALA A 63 -11.21 -6.51 18.53
CA ALA A 63 -11.53 -7.80 17.92
C ALA A 63 -12.62 -7.68 16.83
N LYS A 64 -13.72 -6.98 17.13
CA LYS A 64 -14.83 -6.78 16.18
C LYS A 64 -14.41 -5.95 14.97
N ASN A 65 -13.57 -4.94 15.20
CA ASN A 65 -13.10 -4.07 14.12
C ASN A 65 -12.05 -4.77 13.23
N THR A 66 -11.22 -5.65 13.80
CA THR A 66 -10.28 -6.51 13.06
C THR A 66 -11.03 -7.49 12.16
N HIS A 67 -12.09 -8.13 12.66
CA HIS A 67 -12.90 -9.03 11.85
C HIS A 67 -13.51 -8.33 10.63
N TRP A 68 -14.08 -7.13 10.82
CA TRP A 68 -14.58 -6.34 9.70
C TRP A 68 -13.49 -5.93 8.70
N LEU A 69 -12.30 -5.59 9.19
CA LEU A 69 -11.15 -5.27 8.35
C LEU A 69 -10.73 -6.48 7.50
N GLN A 70 -10.67 -7.67 8.08
CA GLN A 70 -10.32 -8.92 7.37
C GLN A 70 -11.31 -9.23 6.25
N ILE A 71 -12.62 -9.11 6.53
CA ILE A 71 -13.66 -9.26 5.50
C ILE A 71 -13.47 -8.23 4.38
N SER A 72 -13.24 -6.96 4.73
CA SER A 72 -13.03 -5.89 3.74
C SER A 72 -11.83 -6.15 2.84
N TYR A 73 -10.75 -6.73 3.36
CA TYR A 73 -9.60 -7.15 2.55
C TYR A 73 -9.94 -8.27 1.57
N GLY A 74 -10.68 -9.29 2.02
CA GLY A 74 -11.15 -10.36 1.13
C GLY A 74 -12.02 -9.81 0.00
N LEU A 75 -12.98 -8.94 0.33
CA LEU A 75 -13.82 -8.27 -0.66
C LEU A 75 -13.02 -7.37 -1.60
N ALA A 76 -11.97 -6.71 -1.12
CA ALA A 76 -11.11 -5.88 -1.96
C ALA A 76 -10.36 -6.69 -3.02
N ASN A 77 -9.89 -7.89 -2.66
CA ASN A 77 -9.26 -8.80 -3.63
C ASN A 77 -10.26 -9.20 -4.74
N LEU A 78 -11.49 -9.55 -4.36
CA LEU A 78 -12.56 -9.87 -5.31
C LEU A 78 -12.89 -8.66 -6.21
N TYR A 79 -12.98 -7.47 -5.62
CA TYR A 79 -13.27 -6.25 -6.38
C TYR A 79 -12.17 -5.92 -7.40
N VAL A 80 -10.90 -6.08 -7.03
CA VAL A 80 -9.77 -5.86 -7.95
C VAL A 80 -9.78 -6.91 -9.06
N ALA A 81 -10.12 -8.16 -8.75
CA ALA A 81 -10.20 -9.26 -9.72
C ALA A 81 -11.49 -9.27 -10.57
N ARG A 82 -12.49 -8.44 -10.25
CA ARG A 82 -13.86 -8.52 -10.81
C ARG A 82 -13.93 -8.63 -12.33
N GLN A 83 -13.08 -7.91 -13.06
CA GLN A 83 -13.09 -7.93 -14.52
C GLN A 83 -12.69 -9.29 -15.09
N ARG A 84 -11.75 -9.98 -14.44
CA ARG A 84 -11.34 -11.34 -14.84
C ARG A 84 -12.41 -12.35 -14.44
N LEU A 85 -12.93 -12.25 -13.23
CA LEU A 85 -13.95 -13.16 -12.70
C LEU A 85 -15.28 -13.09 -13.47
N ILE A 86 -15.68 -11.90 -13.95
CA ILE A 86 -16.89 -11.73 -14.76
C ILE A 86 -16.67 -12.19 -16.21
N ALA A 87 -15.44 -12.09 -16.73
CA ALA A 87 -15.13 -12.55 -18.09
C ALA A 87 -15.04 -14.09 -18.20
N GLU A 88 -14.78 -14.78 -17.08
CA GLU A 88 -14.73 -16.24 -16.98
C GLU A 88 -16.07 -16.88 -16.62
N ALA A 89 -17.10 -16.07 -16.32
CA ALA A 89 -18.45 -16.49 -15.96
C ALA A 89 -19.40 -16.44 -17.16
#